data_AF-A0A1F4Y148-F1
#
_entry.id   AF-A0A1F4Y148-F1
#
_cell.length_a   1.000
_cell.length_b   1.000
_cell.length_c   1.000
_cell.angle_alpha   90.00
_cell.angle_beta   90.00
_cell.angle_gamma   90.00
#
_symmetry.space_group_name_H-M   'P 1'
#
loop_
_entity.id
_entity.type
_entity.pdbx_description
1 polymer ?
#
loop_
_entity_poly.entity_id
_entity_poly.type
_entity_poly.pdbx_seq_one_letter_code
_entity_poly.pdbx_strand_id
1 'polypeptide(L)'
;MNNAFPWYVLTGGPCSGKTALIDELKQRGYSVFPEPARIVIASELAQGKSIQDILADSRGLQHKILAHYLELETEAPKDQILFLDRGVPDVAAYYRKFNLSSDEVLKNALASVRYREVFLLNMIEFVNDAERYETPQEAAILHRYLRDAYTEQGYDVIEVPVVPVPERADFILKNL
;
A
#
# COMPACT_ATOMS: atom_id res chain seq x y z
N MET A 1 24.39 -6.58 8.33
CA MET A 1 23.86 -6.32 6.99
C MET A 1 22.39 -6.67 7.06
N ASN A 2 21.49 -5.68 7.07
CA ASN A 2 20.05 -5.96 7.06
C ASN A 2 19.71 -6.50 5.67
N ASN A 3 19.57 -7.82 5.57
CA ASN A 3 19.20 -8.48 4.34
C ASN A 3 17.68 -8.31 4.19
N ALA A 4 17.24 -7.19 3.63
CA ALA A 4 15.85 -7.03 3.23
C ALA A 4 15.52 -8.13 2.21
N PHE A 5 14.37 -8.78 2.37
CA PHE A 5 13.89 -9.71 1.35
C PHE A 5 13.73 -8.96 0.01
N PRO A 6 13.78 -9.66 -1.14
CA PRO A 6 13.54 -9.08 -2.47
C PRO A 6 12.06 -8.70 -2.67
N TRP A 7 11.53 -7.92 -1.74
CA TRP A 7 10.15 -7.48 -1.63
C TRP A 7 10.10 -5.98 -1.87
N TYR A 8 9.27 -5.58 -2.81
CA TYR A 8 9.16 -4.23 -3.33
C TYR A 8 7.76 -3.71 -3.10
N VAL A 9 7.61 -2.48 -2.63
CA VAL A 9 6.28 -1.90 -2.40
C VAL A 9 5.84 -1.08 -3.59
N LEU A 10 4.61 -1.29 -4.04
CA LEU A 10 3.88 -0.39 -4.93
C LEU A 10 2.83 0.36 -4.09
N THR A 11 3.09 1.61 -3.77
CA THR A 11 2.17 2.46 -3.00
C THR A 11 1.69 3.66 -3.81
N GLY A 12 0.64 4.32 -3.35
CA GLY A 12 0.06 5.46 -4.03
C GLY A 12 -1.37 5.73 -3.57
N GLY A 13 -1.78 6.98 -3.72
CA GLY A 13 -3.15 7.40 -3.46
C GLY A 13 -4.15 6.75 -4.44
N PRO A 14 -5.46 6.95 -4.22
CA PRO A 14 -6.46 6.71 -5.25
C PRO A 14 -6.08 7.47 -6.54
N CYS A 15 -6.58 7.01 -7.69
CA CYS A 15 -6.29 7.64 -8.98
C CYS A 15 -4.79 7.62 -9.37
N SER A 16 -4.07 6.54 -9.07
CA SER A 16 -2.65 6.39 -9.44
C SER A 16 -2.42 5.37 -10.56
N GLY A 17 -3.48 4.74 -11.07
CA GLY A 17 -3.38 3.65 -12.06
C GLY A 17 -2.74 2.36 -11.53
N LYS A 18 -2.63 2.22 -10.21
CA LYS A 18 -1.95 1.11 -9.52
C LYS A 18 -2.46 -0.27 -9.94
N THR A 19 -3.78 -0.45 -10.05
CA THR A 19 -4.37 -1.73 -10.45
C THR A 19 -3.91 -2.15 -11.84
N ALA A 20 -3.97 -1.25 -12.83
CA ALA A 20 -3.50 -1.55 -14.18
C ALA A 20 -2.00 -1.87 -14.21
N LEU A 21 -1.20 -1.18 -13.39
CA LEU A 21 0.24 -1.46 -13.27
C LEU A 21 0.53 -2.83 -12.64
N ILE A 22 -0.23 -3.19 -11.60
CA ILE A 22 -0.15 -4.51 -10.97
C ILE A 22 -0.48 -5.61 -11.98
N ASP A 23 -1.53 -5.43 -12.78
CA ASP A 23 -1.93 -6.41 -13.78
C ASP A 23 -0.86 -6.56 -14.88
N GLU A 24 -0.25 -5.45 -15.32
CA GLU A 24 0.89 -5.47 -16.24
C GLU A 24 2.09 -6.25 -15.67
N LEU A 25 2.45 -6.02 -14.40
CA LEU A 25 3.55 -6.74 -13.74
C LEU A 25 3.25 -8.24 -13.62
N LYS A 26 2.00 -8.62 -13.31
CA LYS A 26 1.57 -10.02 -13.30
C LYS A 26 1.66 -10.66 -14.69
N GLN A 27 1.23 -9.96 -15.73
CA GLN A 27 1.34 -10.45 -17.12
C GLN A 27 2.80 -10.67 -17.55
N ARG A 28 3.74 -9.91 -16.99
CA ARG A 28 5.18 -10.07 -17.18
C ARG A 28 5.81 -11.17 -16.32
N GLY A 29 5.01 -11.90 -15.54
CA GLY A 29 5.45 -13.04 -14.74
C GLY A 29 5.92 -12.71 -13.33
N TYR A 30 5.67 -11.50 -12.83
CA TYR A 30 6.00 -11.13 -11.45
C TYR A 30 4.85 -11.45 -10.49
N SER A 31 5.22 -11.95 -9.32
CA SER A 31 4.28 -12.17 -8.22
C SER A 31 3.90 -10.84 -7.58
N VAL A 32 2.60 -10.66 -7.35
CA VAL A 32 2.06 -9.51 -6.63
C VAL A 32 1.18 -9.98 -5.49
N PHE A 33 1.49 -9.55 -4.28
CA PHE A 33 0.62 -9.75 -3.13
C PHE A 33 -0.44 -8.65 -3.06
N PRO A 34 -1.73 -8.98 -2.98
CA PRO A 34 -2.81 -8.01 -2.98
C PRO A 34 -2.89 -7.20 -1.68
N GLU A 35 -3.51 -6.02 -1.75
CA GLU A 35 -3.74 -5.11 -0.62
C GLU A 35 -4.57 -5.79 0.51
N PRO A 36 -3.99 -5.99 1.72
CA PRO A 36 -4.71 -6.64 2.83
C PRO A 36 -5.99 -5.92 3.25
N ALA A 37 -6.04 -4.59 3.12
CA ALA A 37 -7.23 -3.79 3.44
C ALA A 37 -8.47 -4.25 2.65
N ARG A 38 -8.30 -4.65 1.38
CA ARG A 38 -9.42 -5.14 0.57
C ARG A 38 -9.96 -6.47 1.08
N ILE A 39 -9.08 -7.36 1.52
CA ILE A 39 -9.43 -8.67 2.08
C ILE A 39 -10.21 -8.47 3.38
N VAL A 40 -9.69 -7.63 4.29
CA VAL A 40 -10.35 -7.33 5.58
C VAL A 40 -11.72 -6.72 5.36
N ILE A 41 -11.81 -5.65 4.55
CA ILE A 41 -13.09 -4.96 4.30
C ILE A 41 -14.11 -5.92 3.67
N ALA A 42 -13.70 -6.73 2.69
CA ALA A 42 -14.59 -7.73 2.09
C ALA A 42 -15.10 -8.76 3.11
N SER A 43 -14.22 -9.23 4.01
CA SER A 43 -14.59 -10.15 5.09
C SER A 43 -15.59 -9.55 6.07
N GLU A 44 -15.39 -8.29 6.48
CA GLU A 44 -16.31 -7.58 7.39
C GLU A 44 -17.68 -7.34 6.74
N LEU A 45 -17.70 -6.98 5.46
CA LEU A 45 -18.94 -6.83 4.68
C LEU A 45 -19.68 -8.18 4.56
N ALA A 46 -18.97 -9.27 4.32
CA ALA A 46 -19.56 -10.61 4.25
C ALA A 46 -20.16 -11.07 5.59
N GLN A 47 -19.68 -10.52 6.71
CA GLN A 47 -20.24 -10.72 8.05
C GLN A 47 -21.45 -9.81 8.35
N GLY A 48 -21.89 -9.01 7.37
CA GLY A 48 -23.09 -8.18 7.47
C GLY A 48 -22.86 -6.77 8.04
N LYS A 49 -21.60 -6.33 8.22
CA LYS A 49 -21.32 -4.95 8.62
C LYS A 49 -21.51 -3.99 7.46
N SER A 50 -21.92 -2.76 7.76
CA SER A 50 -21.89 -1.68 6.77
C SER A 50 -20.48 -1.07 6.66
N ILE A 51 -20.20 -0.35 5.58
CA ILE A 51 -18.96 0.44 5.46
C ILE A 51 -18.85 1.46 6.60
N GLN A 52 -19.97 2.05 7.03
CA GLN A 52 -19.99 2.99 8.14
C GLN A 52 -19.55 2.33 9.46
N ASP A 53 -20.03 1.12 9.75
CA ASP A 53 -19.63 0.37 10.95
C ASP A 53 -18.15 0.00 10.92
N ILE A 54 -17.65 -0.41 9.75
CA ILE A 54 -16.23 -0.75 9.56
C ILE A 54 -15.34 0.47 9.81
N LEU A 55 -15.70 1.63 9.26
CA LEU A 55 -14.93 2.86 9.42
C LEU A 55 -15.07 3.47 10.82
N ALA A 56 -16.18 3.23 11.52
CA ALA A 56 -16.38 3.68 12.90
C ALA A 56 -15.35 3.06 13.86
N ASP A 57 -14.90 1.82 13.60
CA ASP A 57 -13.77 1.17 14.27
C ASP A 57 -12.50 1.22 13.40
N SER A 58 -12.08 2.42 13.02
CA SER A 58 -10.88 2.62 12.20
C SER A 58 -9.63 1.98 12.81
N ARG A 59 -9.47 1.99 14.15
CA ARG A 59 -8.31 1.37 14.80
C ARG A 59 -8.35 -0.15 14.69
N GLY A 60 -9.48 -0.78 15.02
CA GLY A 60 -9.63 -2.23 14.88
C GLY A 60 -9.48 -2.69 13.44
N LEU A 61 -9.97 -1.91 12.47
CA LEU A 61 -9.72 -2.15 11.05
C LEU A 61 -8.21 -2.15 10.75
N GLN A 62 -7.47 -1.13 11.18
CA GLN A 62 -6.03 -1.07 10.91
C GLN A 62 -5.26 -2.22 11.60
N HIS A 63 -5.65 -2.64 12.81
CA HIS A 63 -5.04 -3.80 13.48
C HIS A 63 -5.25 -5.10 12.71
N LYS A 64 -6.45 -5.32 12.17
CA LYS A 64 -6.72 -6.49 11.31
C LYS A 64 -5.88 -6.46 10.03
N ILE A 65 -5.73 -5.28 9.43
CA ILE A 65 -4.87 -5.09 8.24
C ILE A 65 -3.42 -5.42 8.57
N LEU A 66 -2.90 -4.97 9.72
CA LEU A 66 -1.54 -5.30 10.17
C LEU A 66 -1.36 -6.80 10.40
N ALA A 67 -2.36 -7.48 10.98
CA ALA A 67 -2.29 -8.93 11.18
C ALA A 67 -2.10 -9.69 9.86
N HIS A 68 -2.81 -9.30 8.80
CA HIS A 68 -2.63 -9.91 7.47
C HIS A 68 -1.27 -9.61 6.84
N TYR A 69 -0.64 -8.47 7.12
CA TYR A 69 0.74 -8.24 6.68
C TYR A 69 1.75 -9.18 7.36
N LEU A 70 1.50 -9.58 8.61
CA LEU A 70 2.34 -10.55 9.31
C LEU A 70 2.16 -11.98 8.76
N GLU A 71 0.93 -12.32 8.37
CA GLU A 71 0.64 -13.57 7.65
C GLU A 71 1.39 -13.61 6.32
N LEU A 72 1.35 -12.51 5.55
CA LEU A 72 2.13 -12.36 4.32
C LEU A 72 3.63 -12.63 4.56
N GLU A 73 4.22 -12.01 5.57
CA GLU A 73 5.64 -12.18 5.87
C GLU A 73 6.01 -13.64 6.18
N THR A 74 5.07 -14.38 6.76
CA THR A 74 5.23 -15.79 7.12
C THR A 74 5.15 -16.70 5.90
N GLU A 75 4.22 -16.42 4.98
CA GLU A 75 3.91 -17.28 3.82
C GLU A 75 4.71 -16.92 2.56
N ALA A 76 5.20 -15.68 2.43
CA ALA A 76 5.85 -15.21 1.22
C ALA A 76 7.20 -15.88 0.95
N PRO A 77 7.52 -16.17 -0.33
CA PRO A 77 8.85 -16.62 -0.71
C PRO A 77 9.88 -15.52 -0.42
N LYS A 78 10.94 -15.90 0.28
CA LYS A 78 12.00 -14.99 0.76
C LYS A 78 13.14 -14.83 -0.24
N ASP A 79 13.13 -15.62 -1.30
CA ASP A 79 14.14 -15.73 -2.35
C ASP A 79 13.62 -15.30 -3.74
N GLN A 80 12.38 -14.81 -3.82
CA GLN A 80 11.75 -14.39 -5.08
C GLN A 80 11.32 -12.93 -5.06
N ILE A 81 11.42 -12.28 -6.22
CA ILE A 81 10.91 -10.92 -6.41
C ILE A 81 9.40 -10.92 -6.17
N LEU A 82 8.98 -10.17 -5.15
CA LEU A 82 7.57 -9.98 -4.80
C LEU A 82 7.24 -8.50 -4.79
N PHE A 83 6.21 -8.10 -5.53
CA PHE A 83 5.62 -6.78 -5.40
C PHE A 83 4.46 -6.82 -4.40
N LEU A 84 4.42 -5.86 -3.49
CA LEU A 84 3.35 -5.71 -2.53
C LEU A 84 2.46 -4.56 -2.99
N ASP A 85 1.17 -4.84 -3.14
CA ASP A 85 0.16 -3.81 -3.30
C ASP A 85 -0.10 -3.12 -1.96
N ARG A 86 0.66 -2.05 -1.67
CA ARG A 86 0.84 -1.40 -0.36
C ARG A 86 1.70 -2.20 0.62
N GLY A 87 2.37 -1.48 1.54
CA GLY A 87 3.13 -2.07 2.63
C GLY A 87 2.66 -1.63 4.01
N VAL A 88 3.32 -2.10 5.05
CA VAL A 88 3.00 -1.72 6.44
C VAL A 88 3.05 -0.20 6.67
N PRO A 89 3.99 0.59 6.10
CA PRO A 89 3.95 2.05 6.24
C PRO A 89 2.71 2.73 5.63
N ASP A 90 2.00 2.12 4.66
CA ASP A 90 0.69 2.63 4.24
C ASP A 90 -0.28 2.69 5.43
N VAL A 91 -0.23 1.72 6.36
CA VAL A 91 -1.08 1.73 7.57
C VAL A 91 -0.80 2.98 8.41
N ALA A 92 0.46 3.39 8.57
CA ALA A 92 0.80 4.62 9.28
C ALA A 92 0.21 5.87 8.59
N ALA A 93 0.17 5.90 7.26
CA ALA A 93 -0.52 6.96 6.52
C ALA A 93 -2.04 6.96 6.76
N TYR A 94 -2.66 5.78 6.86
CA TYR A 94 -4.08 5.67 7.20
C TYR A 94 -4.39 6.01 8.66
N TYR A 95 -3.48 5.75 9.60
CA TYR A 95 -3.59 6.28 10.97
C TYR A 95 -3.70 7.80 10.97
N ARG A 96 -2.86 8.49 10.18
CA ARG A 96 -2.95 9.95 10.02
C ARG A 96 -4.27 10.38 9.40
N LYS A 97 -4.71 9.70 8.32
CA LYS A 97 -5.99 9.98 7.65
C LYS A 97 -7.18 9.89 8.62
N PHE A 98 -7.17 8.90 9.51
CA PHE A 98 -8.24 8.68 10.49
C PHE A 98 -7.99 9.38 11.84
N ASN A 99 -6.99 10.27 11.94
CA ASN A 99 -6.61 10.98 13.17
C ASN A 99 -6.38 10.04 14.37
N LEU A 100 -5.79 8.86 14.11
CA LEU A 100 -5.46 7.88 15.14
C LEU A 100 -4.09 8.16 15.73
N SER A 101 -3.97 8.08 17.06
CA SER A 101 -2.67 8.07 17.73
C SER A 101 -1.92 6.77 17.44
N SER A 102 -0.61 6.88 17.19
CA SER A 102 0.29 5.73 17.09
C SER A 102 0.22 4.89 18.37
N ASP A 103 0.14 3.57 18.21
CA ASP A 103 0.18 2.59 19.30
C ASP A 103 1.34 1.60 19.11
N GLU A 104 1.55 0.75 20.11
CA GLU A 104 2.62 -0.24 20.10
C GLU A 104 2.43 -1.29 18.99
N VAL A 105 1.19 -1.58 18.58
CA VAL A 105 0.92 -2.53 17.49
C VAL A 105 1.50 -2.00 16.19
N LEU A 106 1.23 -0.74 15.86
CA LEU A 106 1.79 -0.08 14.67
C LEU A 106 3.32 0.04 14.76
N LYS A 107 3.85 0.47 15.90
CA LYS A 107 5.31 0.65 16.07
C LYS A 107 6.06 -0.67 15.88
N ASN A 108 5.56 -1.75 16.47
CA ASN A 108 6.17 -3.07 16.35
C ASN A 108 6.12 -3.57 14.91
N ALA A 109 5.00 -3.38 14.21
CA ALA A 109 4.89 -3.77 12.80
C ALA A 109 5.83 -2.96 11.88
N LEU A 110 5.99 -1.66 12.11
CA LEU A 110 6.93 -0.83 11.36
C LEU A 110 8.39 -1.24 11.60
N ALA A 111 8.71 -1.71 12.81
CA ALA A 111 10.04 -2.18 13.18
C ALA A 111 10.35 -3.59 12.65
N SER A 112 9.34 -4.44 12.42
CA SER A 112 9.54 -5.84 12.05
C SER A 112 9.83 -6.06 10.56
N VAL A 113 9.40 -5.14 9.69
CA VAL A 113 9.48 -5.33 8.23
C VAL A 113 10.44 -4.35 7.57
N ARG A 114 11.21 -4.86 6.59
CA ARG A 114 12.03 -4.03 5.69
C ARG A 114 11.85 -4.46 4.25
N TYR A 115 11.45 -3.50 3.43
CA TYR A 115 11.34 -3.65 1.97
C TYR A 115 12.64 -3.25 1.29
N ARG A 116 12.89 -3.82 0.12
CA ARG A 116 14.09 -3.52 -0.68
C ARG A 116 13.99 -2.14 -1.31
N GLU A 117 12.91 -1.87 -2.02
CA GLU A 117 12.60 -0.54 -2.58
C GLU A 117 11.11 -0.23 -2.45
N VAL A 118 10.80 1.07 -2.48
CA VAL A 118 9.44 1.60 -2.39
C VAL A 118 9.17 2.50 -3.58
N PHE A 119 8.18 2.10 -4.38
CA PHE A 119 7.71 2.86 -5.53
C PHE A 119 6.42 3.60 -5.17
N LEU A 120 6.48 4.93 -5.14
CA LEU A 120 5.32 5.79 -4.93
C LEU A 120 4.75 6.21 -6.29
N LEU A 121 3.56 5.72 -6.60
CA LEU A 121 2.86 6.02 -7.83
C LEU A 121 2.23 7.41 -7.75
N ASN A 122 2.69 8.32 -8.61
CA ASN A 122 2.11 9.64 -8.74
C ASN A 122 0.65 9.56 -9.22
N MET A 123 -0.16 10.51 -8.74
CA MET A 123 -1.57 10.62 -9.15
C MET A 123 -1.64 10.97 -10.63
N ILE A 124 -2.47 10.24 -11.38
CA ILE A 124 -2.95 10.68 -12.70
C ILE A 124 -3.99 11.79 -12.50
N GLU A 125 -4.35 12.51 -13.57
CA GLU A 125 -5.43 13.49 -13.50
C GLU A 125 -6.68 12.89 -12.85
N PHE A 126 -7.20 13.59 -11.84
CA PHE A 126 -8.33 13.13 -11.07
C PHE A 126 -9.60 13.15 -11.93
N VAL A 127 -9.95 12.00 -12.50
CA VAL A 127 -11.25 11.79 -13.13
C VAL A 127 -12.23 11.38 -12.03
N ASN A 128 -13.24 12.23 -11.79
CA ASN A 128 -14.41 11.89 -10.98
C ASN A 128 -15.12 10.71 -11.67
N ASP A 129 -14.93 9.49 -11.17
CA ASP A 129 -15.85 8.39 -11.45
C ASP A 129 -16.74 8.16 -10.21
N ALA A 130 -17.93 7.63 -10.45
CA ALA A 130 -18.98 7.49 -9.46
C ALA A 130 -18.67 6.49 -8.32
N GLU A 131 -17.52 5.80 -8.35
CA GLU A 131 -17.12 4.81 -7.37
C GLU A 131 -16.14 5.37 -6.31
N ARG A 132 -15.82 6.67 -6.36
CA ARG A 132 -14.81 7.30 -5.50
C ARG A 132 -15.42 8.23 -4.46
N TYR A 133 -15.03 7.99 -3.21
CA TYR A 133 -15.52 8.73 -2.05
C TYR A 133 -14.63 9.93 -1.67
N GLU A 134 -13.39 9.98 -2.17
CA GLU A 134 -12.39 10.99 -1.78
C GLU A 134 -12.35 12.17 -2.76
N THR A 135 -12.22 13.37 -2.21
CA THR A 135 -11.98 14.61 -2.97
C THR A 135 -10.53 14.67 -3.49
N PRO A 136 -10.23 15.48 -4.54
CA PRO A 136 -8.87 15.72 -4.99
C PRO A 136 -7.92 16.18 -3.87
N GLN A 137 -8.43 16.99 -2.94
CA GLN A 137 -7.69 17.49 -1.80
C GLN A 137 -7.34 16.35 -0.83
N GLU A 138 -8.28 15.46 -0.53
CA GLU A 138 -8.05 14.30 0.31
C GLU A 138 -7.07 13.31 -0.33
N ALA A 139 -7.15 13.11 -1.65
CA ALA A 139 -6.19 12.29 -2.39
C ALA A 139 -4.77 12.86 -2.32
N ALA A 140 -4.61 14.18 -2.49
CA ALA A 140 -3.32 14.85 -2.35
C ALA A 140 -2.75 14.81 -0.92
N ILE A 141 -3.62 14.96 0.10
CA ILE A 141 -3.23 14.81 1.50
C ILE A 141 -2.75 13.38 1.77
N LEU A 142 -3.50 12.37 1.33
CA LEU A 142 -3.12 10.98 1.51
C LEU A 142 -1.80 10.66 0.79
N HIS A 143 -1.60 11.18 -0.43
CA HIS A 143 -0.34 11.00 -1.15
C HIS A 143 0.87 11.53 -0.35
N ARG A 144 0.73 12.70 0.29
CA ARG A 144 1.78 13.21 1.20
C ARG A 144 1.96 12.31 2.42
N TYR A 145 0.88 11.88 3.07
CA TYR A 145 0.99 10.99 4.23
C TYR A 145 1.66 9.66 3.91
N LEU A 146 1.43 9.10 2.72
CA LEU A 146 2.10 7.90 2.23
C LEU A 146 3.60 8.15 2.09
N ARG A 147 4.00 9.19 1.35
CA ARG A 147 5.42 9.56 1.19
C ARG A 147 6.10 9.73 2.55
N ASP A 148 5.49 10.54 3.42
CA ASP A 148 6.05 10.87 4.73
C ASP A 148 6.20 9.62 5.61
N ALA A 149 5.21 8.70 5.57
CA ALA A 149 5.26 7.44 6.32
C ALA A 149 6.44 6.55 5.91
N TYR A 150 6.79 6.52 4.61
CA TYR A 150 7.95 5.78 4.14
C TYR A 150 9.27 6.50 4.46
N THR A 151 9.36 7.81 4.20
CA THR A 151 10.60 8.57 4.45
C THR A 151 10.98 8.60 5.94
N GLU A 152 10.00 8.66 6.84
CA GLU A 152 10.24 8.61 8.29
C GLU A 152 10.76 7.26 8.78
N GLN A 153 10.48 6.18 8.03
CA GLN A 153 11.07 4.87 8.29
C GLN A 153 12.46 4.73 7.64
N GLY A 154 12.96 5.75 6.96
CA GLY A 154 14.28 5.77 6.32
C GLY A 154 14.31 5.10 4.95
N TYR A 155 13.18 5.00 4.26
CA TYR A 155 13.15 4.54 2.87
C TYR A 155 13.45 5.69 1.90
N ASP A 156 14.24 5.40 0.87
CA ASP A 156 14.37 6.25 -0.30
C ASP A 156 13.18 5.97 -1.23
N VAL A 157 12.20 6.89 -1.25
CA VAL A 157 10.96 6.70 -2.02
C VAL A 157 11.21 7.04 -3.49
N ILE A 158 11.03 6.04 -4.37
CA ILE A 158 11.16 6.20 -5.81
C ILE A 158 9.81 6.63 -6.39
N GLU A 159 9.70 7.88 -6.82
CA GLU A 159 8.49 8.37 -7.49
C GLU A 159 8.38 7.81 -8.91
N VAL A 160 7.28 7.11 -9.19
CA VAL A 160 7.01 6.55 -10.52
C VAL A 160 6.37 7.62 -11.39
N PRO A 161 6.93 7.94 -12.57
CA PRO A 161 6.42 8.99 -13.44
C PRO A 161 5.03 8.64 -14.00
N VAL A 162 4.29 9.69 -14.36
CA VAL A 162 2.98 9.57 -15.01
C VAL A 162 3.17 9.37 -16.51
N VAL A 163 3.45 8.13 -16.89
CA VAL A 163 3.62 7.66 -18.28
C VAL A 163 2.70 6.45 -18.52
N PRO A 164 2.52 5.96 -19.76
CA PRO A 164 1.73 4.75 -20.03
C PRO A 164 2.13 3.56 -19.16
N VAL A 165 1.16 2.69 -18.85
CA VAL A 165 1.35 1.55 -17.93
C VAL A 165 2.56 0.66 -18.28
N PRO A 166 2.79 0.28 -19.55
CA PRO A 166 3.97 -0.52 -19.89
C PRO A 166 5.30 0.18 -19.59
N GLU A 167 5.37 1.50 -19.78
CA GLU A 167 6.56 2.30 -19.50
C GLU A 167 6.80 2.47 -17.99
N ARG A 168 5.73 2.55 -17.20
CA ARG A 168 5.83 2.54 -15.73
C ARG A 168 6.35 1.21 -15.21
N ALA A 169 5.89 0.10 -15.79
CA ALA A 169 6.42 -1.22 -15.47
C ALA A 169 7.90 -1.31 -15.85
N ASP A 170 8.30 -0.85 -17.03
CA ASP A 170 9.71 -0.79 -17.43
C ASP A 170 10.55 0.05 -16.46
N PHE A 171 10.03 1.19 -16.02
CA PHE A 171 10.69 2.05 -15.03
C PHE A 171 10.93 1.31 -13.71
N ILE A 172 9.90 0.65 -13.16
CA ILE A 172 10.02 -0.13 -11.92
C ILE A 172 11.05 -1.25 -12.08
N LEU A 173 10.96 -2.03 -13.16
CA LEU A 173 11.83 -3.18 -13.39
C LEU A 173 13.31 -2.79 -13.60
N LYS A 174 13.58 -1.58 -14.09
CA LYS A 174 14.94 -1.03 -14.20
C LYS A 174 15.54 -0.60 -12.85
N ASN A 175 14.71 -0.47 -11.81
CA ASN A 175 15.09 0.01 -10.48
C ASN A 175 14.95 -1.07 -9.38
N LEU A 176 15.08 -2.36 -9.72
CA LEU A 176 15.09 -3.48 -8.76
C LEU A 176 16.47 -3.73 -8.12
#